data_AF-A0A1U9K5M6-F1
#
_entry.id   AF-A0A1U9K5M6-F1
#
_cell.length_a   1.000
_cell.length_b   1.000
_cell.length_c   1.000
_cell.angle_alpha   90.00
_cell.angle_beta   90.00
_cell.angle_gamma   90.00
#
_symmetry.space_group_name_H-M   'P 1'
#
loop_
_entity.id
_entity.type
_entity.pdbx_description
1 polymer ?
#
loop_
_entity_poly.entity_id
_entity_poly.type
_entity_poly.pdbx_seq_one_letter_code
_entity_poly.pdbx_strand_id
1 'polypeptide(L)'
;MLTRKMGPALAAGCTVVVKPSSESPLTAVKLLELCEQAGFPKGVVNLVTGSSSKIGKAIMENRKVRKITFTGSTEVGKTLIRQSADQVKRLSLELGGHAPMIVFDDANLDVAVKAVIASKFRNTGQTCICGNRIYVQSGIYEAFLEKFADRVNQLNARH
;
A
#
# COMPACT_ATOMS: atom_id res chain seq x y z
N MET A 1 -4.95 2.86 3.14
CA MET A 1 -3.85 2.10 3.80
C MET A 1 -3.71 2.38 5.28
N LEU A 2 -3.90 3.62 5.74
CA LEU A 2 -3.72 3.99 7.14
C LEU A 2 -4.61 3.19 8.12
N THR A 3 -5.90 3.03 7.80
CA THR A 3 -6.87 2.29 8.60
C THR A 3 -6.51 0.82 8.83
N ARG A 4 -5.87 0.15 7.85
CA ARG A 4 -5.37 -1.24 7.99
C ARG A 4 -4.33 -1.38 9.11
N LYS A 5 -3.65 -0.29 9.49
CA LYS A 5 -2.64 -0.27 10.55
C LYS A 5 -3.23 0.23 11.87
N MET A 6 -4.00 1.32 11.82
CA MET A 6 -4.60 1.93 13.01
C MET A 6 -5.68 1.05 13.62
N GLY A 7 -6.60 0.51 12.82
CA GLY A 7 -7.72 -0.30 13.29
C GLY A 7 -7.30 -1.43 14.25
N PRO A 8 -6.45 -2.38 13.82
CA PRO A 8 -6.00 -3.45 14.70
C PRO A 8 -5.12 -2.98 15.85
N ALA A 9 -4.34 -1.90 15.68
CA ALA A 9 -3.53 -1.36 16.78
C ALA A 9 -4.42 -0.81 17.91
N LEU A 10 -5.41 0.00 17.56
CA LEU A 10 -6.35 0.60 18.50
C LEU A 10 -7.25 -0.46 19.15
N ALA A 11 -7.73 -1.44 18.37
CA ALA A 11 -8.52 -2.56 18.91
C ALA A 11 -7.73 -3.41 19.92
N ALA A 12 -6.41 -3.53 19.74
CA ALA A 12 -5.52 -4.21 20.68
C ALA A 12 -5.12 -3.36 21.90
N GLY A 13 -5.62 -2.12 22.02
CA GLY A 13 -5.28 -1.20 23.11
C GLY A 13 -3.95 -0.45 22.94
N CYS A 14 -3.35 -0.47 21.76
CA CYS A 14 -2.14 0.31 21.49
C CYS A 14 -2.46 1.78 21.20
N THR A 15 -1.51 2.67 21.51
CA THR A 15 -1.49 4.03 20.98
C THR A 15 -0.75 4.07 19.64
N VAL A 16 -1.05 5.07 18.81
CA VAL A 16 -0.47 5.21 17.48
C VAL A 16 0.07 6.61 17.23
N VAL A 17 1.25 6.66 16.61
CA VAL A 17 1.81 7.86 15.99
C VAL A 17 1.86 7.62 14.49
N VAL A 18 1.10 8.41 13.75
CA VAL A 18 0.93 8.29 12.31
C VAL A 18 1.76 9.35 11.62
N LYS A 19 2.54 8.92 10.61
CA LYS A 19 3.19 9.82 9.68
C LYS A 19 2.83 9.41 8.24
N PRO A 20 1.90 10.13 7.56
CA PRO A 20 1.51 9.83 6.19
C PRO A 20 2.59 10.26 5.20
N SER A 21 2.38 9.94 3.92
CA SER A 21 3.18 10.52 2.83
C SER A 21 2.99 12.04 2.79
N SER A 22 4.06 12.77 2.48
CA SER A 22 4.00 14.21 2.27
C SER A 22 3.15 14.59 1.05
N GLU A 23 3.02 13.68 0.08
CA GLU A 23 2.23 13.88 -1.15
C GLU A 23 0.72 13.73 -0.94
N SER A 24 0.29 13.09 0.15
CA SER A 24 -1.14 12.80 0.41
C SER A 24 -1.52 12.83 1.90
N PRO A 25 -1.22 13.91 2.64
CA PRO A 25 -1.47 13.97 4.08
C PRO A 25 -2.93 14.25 4.44
N LEU A 26 -3.69 14.89 3.55
CA LEU A 26 -4.99 15.50 3.89
C LEU A 26 -6.04 14.48 4.35
N THR A 27 -6.11 13.30 3.73
CA THR A 27 -7.04 12.24 4.18
C THR A 27 -6.66 11.72 5.57
N ALA A 28 -5.38 11.71 5.95
CA ALA A 28 -4.97 11.33 7.29
C ALA A 28 -5.37 12.39 8.33
N VAL A 29 -5.28 13.68 7.98
CA VAL A 29 -5.77 14.78 8.83
C VAL A 29 -7.27 14.62 9.09
N LYS A 30 -8.07 14.41 8.04
CA LYS A 30 -9.52 14.18 8.19
C LYS A 30 -9.85 12.93 9.00
N LEU A 31 -9.09 11.85 8.84
CA LEU A 31 -9.30 10.66 9.67
C LEU A 31 -9.07 10.96 11.16
N LEU A 32 -8.09 11.80 11.51
CA LEU A 32 -7.84 12.16 12.89
C LEU A 32 -8.91 13.08 13.49
N GLU A 33 -9.44 14.03 12.71
CA GLU A 33 -10.62 14.81 13.13
C GLU A 33 -11.79 13.88 13.48
N LEU A 34 -12.00 12.82 12.68
CA LEU A 34 -13.02 11.81 12.96
C LEU A 34 -12.69 10.95 14.20
N CYS A 35 -11.42 10.65 14.46
CA CYS A 35 -11.02 9.98 15.70
C CYS A 35 -11.29 10.87 16.93
N GLU A 36 -11.06 12.17 16.85
CA GLU A 36 -11.39 13.11 17.93
C GLU A 36 -12.90 13.15 18.17
N GLN A 37 -13.71 13.27 17.11
CA GLN A 37 -15.18 13.23 17.20
C GLN A 37 -15.70 11.91 17.77
N ALA A 38 -15.05 10.79 17.45
CA ALA A 38 -15.37 9.47 17.99
C ALA A 38 -14.99 9.30 19.49
N GLY A 39 -14.34 10.30 20.10
CA GLY A 39 -14.04 10.31 21.53
C GLY A 39 -12.80 9.51 21.93
N PHE A 40 -11.86 9.26 21.01
CA PHE A 40 -10.58 8.65 21.40
C PHE A 40 -9.84 9.53 22.43
N PRO A 41 -9.31 8.98 23.54
CA PRO A 41 -8.60 9.77 24.55
C PRO A 41 -7.39 10.51 23.98
N LYS A 42 -7.08 11.68 24.54
CA LYS A 42 -5.93 12.50 24.13
C LYS A 42 -4.63 11.68 24.17
N GLY A 43 -3.86 11.73 23.10
CA GLY A 43 -2.59 11.00 22.96
C GLY A 43 -2.70 9.55 22.50
N VAL A 44 -3.92 9.00 22.34
CA VAL A 44 -4.10 7.64 21.78
C VAL A 44 -3.84 7.62 20.27
N VAL A 45 -4.32 8.62 19.55
CA VAL A 45 -4.06 8.80 18.12
C VAL A 45 -3.33 10.12 17.91
N ASN A 46 -2.16 10.07 17.27
CA ASN A 46 -1.31 11.24 17.03
C ASN A 46 -0.90 11.29 15.56
N LEU A 47 -0.86 12.47 14.96
CA LEU A 47 -0.41 12.68 13.57
C LEU A 47 0.78 13.62 13.55
N VAL A 48 1.81 13.24 12.80
CA VAL A 48 2.97 14.08 12.53
C VAL A 48 3.21 14.13 11.03
N THR A 49 3.18 15.32 10.46
CA THR A 49 3.50 15.58 9.05
C THR A 49 4.85 16.27 8.93
N GLY A 50 5.51 16.12 7.78
CA GLY A 50 6.84 16.70 7.52
C GLY A 50 7.85 15.68 7.02
N SER A 51 9.14 15.98 7.20
CA SER A 51 10.25 15.20 6.63
C SER A 51 10.24 13.72 7.08
N SER A 52 10.22 12.80 6.12
CA SER A 52 10.27 11.35 6.37
C SER A 52 11.55 10.91 7.05
N SER A 53 12.70 11.48 6.67
CA SER A 53 13.99 11.12 7.27
C SER A 53 14.10 11.59 8.72
N LYS A 54 13.75 12.85 9.01
CA LYS A 54 13.81 13.40 10.38
C LYS A 54 12.85 12.71 11.33
N ILE A 55 11.57 12.57 10.92
CA ILE A 55 10.54 11.94 11.76
C ILE A 55 10.83 10.44 11.91
N GLY A 56 11.21 9.75 10.82
CA GLY A 56 11.55 8.33 10.85
C GLY A 56 12.72 8.05 11.79
N LYS A 57 13.79 8.84 11.72
CA LYS A 57 14.95 8.75 12.64
C LYS A 57 14.51 8.89 14.10
N ALA A 58 13.75 9.95 14.42
CA ALA A 58 13.27 10.18 15.78
C ALA A 58 12.39 9.03 16.31
N ILE A 59 11.53 8.44 15.46
CA ILE A 59 10.71 7.28 15.82
C ILE A 59 11.59 6.04 16.08
N MET A 60 12.59 5.79 15.24
CA MET A 60 13.44 4.61 15.35
C MET A 60 14.41 4.70 16.54
N GLU A 61 14.89 5.89 16.89
CA GLU A 61 15.76 6.09 18.06
C GLU A 61 14.99 6.08 19.39
N ASN A 62 13.67 6.28 19.36
CA ASN A 62 12.88 6.38 20.59
C ASN A 62 12.55 5.01 21.20
N ARG A 63 13.07 4.76 22.41
CA ARG A 63 12.86 3.53 23.21
C ARG A 63 11.40 3.27 23.62
N LYS A 64 10.55 4.29 23.63
CA LYS A 64 9.11 4.13 23.91
C LYS A 64 8.37 3.44 22.76
N VAL A 65 8.89 3.51 21.53
CA VAL A 65 8.27 2.87 20.37
C VAL A 65 8.68 1.40 20.32
N ARG A 66 7.71 0.50 20.49
CA ARG A 66 7.93 -0.96 20.53
C ARG A 66 7.61 -1.67 19.23
N LYS A 67 6.80 -1.06 18.35
CA LYS A 67 6.39 -1.62 17.06
C LYS A 67 6.35 -0.57 15.97
N ILE A 68 6.87 -0.93 14.80
CA ILE A 68 6.77 -0.16 13.56
C ILE A 68 5.93 -0.95 12.56
N THR A 69 5.05 -0.27 11.86
CA THR A 69 4.31 -0.82 10.74
C THR A 69 4.44 0.12 9.55
N PHE A 70 5.04 -0.36 8.47
CA PHE A 70 5.41 0.45 7.32
C PHE A 70 4.79 -0.14 6.05
N THR A 71 4.42 0.75 5.12
CA THR A 71 4.06 0.39 3.76
C THR A 71 4.74 1.37 2.84
N GLY A 72 5.52 0.88 1.88
CA GLY A 72 6.28 1.72 0.96
C GLY A 72 7.33 0.93 0.19
N SER A 73 8.43 1.59 -0.18
CA SER A 73 9.48 0.95 -0.98
C SER A 73 10.27 -0.09 -0.21
N THR A 74 10.74 -1.12 -0.92
CA THR A 74 11.60 -2.16 -0.36
C THR A 74 12.89 -1.59 0.22
N GLU A 75 13.47 -0.57 -0.41
CA GLU A 75 14.69 0.07 0.06
C GLU A 75 14.53 0.74 1.43
N VAL A 76 13.43 1.47 1.64
CA VAL A 76 13.11 2.04 2.97
C VAL A 76 12.82 0.92 3.97
N GLY A 77 12.11 -0.13 3.56
CA GLY A 77 11.88 -1.32 4.38
C GLY A 77 13.18 -1.94 4.92
N LYS A 78 14.17 -2.14 4.05
CA LYS A 78 15.51 -2.64 4.43
C LYS A 78 16.19 -1.73 5.44
N THR A 79 16.11 -0.41 5.26
CA THR A 79 16.65 0.56 6.23
C THR A 79 15.97 0.44 7.59
N LEU A 80 14.64 0.33 7.63
CA LEU A 80 13.89 0.15 8.87
C LEU A 80 14.22 -1.18 9.57
N ILE A 81 14.46 -2.26 8.82
CA ILE A 81 14.93 -3.54 9.37
C ILE A 81 16.25 -3.34 10.12
N ARG A 82 17.25 -2.74 9.48
CA ARG A 82 18.57 -2.51 10.10
C ARG A 82 18.44 -1.67 11.38
N GLN A 83 17.73 -0.54 11.30
CA GLN A 83 17.52 0.36 12.43
C GLN A 83 16.70 -0.27 13.57
N SER A 84 15.85 -1.25 13.26
CA SER A 84 15.04 -1.91 14.30
C SER A 84 15.86 -2.79 15.24
N ALA A 85 17.01 -3.29 14.78
CA ALA A 85 17.86 -4.20 15.52
C ALA A 85 18.43 -3.54 16.78
N ASP A 86 18.77 -2.25 16.71
CA ASP A 86 19.35 -1.47 17.82
C ASP A 86 18.52 -1.52 19.10
N GLN A 87 17.21 -1.75 18.99
CA GLN A 87 16.27 -1.81 20.12
C GLN A 87 15.29 -2.98 20.05
N VAL A 88 15.56 -3.95 19.17
CA VAL A 88 14.73 -5.14 18.93
C VAL A 88 13.25 -4.78 18.71
N LYS A 89 12.98 -3.77 17.87
CA LYS A 89 11.61 -3.32 17.60
C LYS A 89 10.85 -4.32 16.74
N ARG A 90 9.57 -4.56 17.05
CA ARG A 90 8.71 -5.42 16.22
C ARG A 90 8.39 -4.72 14.90
N LEU A 91 8.50 -5.41 13.77
CA LEU A 91 8.20 -4.86 12.45
C LEU A 91 6.98 -5.53 11.81
N SER A 92 6.28 -4.77 10.97
CA SER A 92 5.37 -5.28 9.93
C SER A 92 5.60 -4.44 8.68
N LEU A 93 5.96 -5.09 7.56
CA LEU A 93 6.41 -4.40 6.36
C LEU A 93 5.62 -4.90 5.15
N GLU A 94 4.96 -3.98 4.46
CA GLU A 94 4.31 -4.22 3.17
C GLU A 94 5.10 -3.45 2.11
N LEU A 95 5.86 -4.16 1.26
CA LEU A 95 6.87 -3.56 0.40
C LEU A 95 6.50 -3.65 -1.09
N GLY A 96 7.47 -3.42 -1.97
CA GLY A 96 7.26 -3.52 -3.41
C GLY A 96 6.96 -4.96 -3.86
N GLY A 97 6.05 -5.09 -4.82
CA GLY A 97 5.72 -6.35 -5.48
C GLY A 97 6.18 -6.38 -6.94
N HIS A 98 6.18 -7.57 -7.54
CA HIS A 98 6.42 -7.77 -8.96
C HIS A 98 5.47 -8.84 -9.53
N ALA A 99 4.18 -8.59 -9.32
CA ALA A 99 3.11 -9.58 -9.47
C ALA A 99 2.99 -10.10 -10.92
N PRO A 100 3.11 -11.43 -11.14
CA PRO A 100 2.74 -12.05 -12.39
C PRO A 100 1.22 -12.24 -12.47
N MET A 101 0.66 -12.08 -13.66
CA MET A 101 -0.66 -12.57 -14.02
C MET A 101 -0.49 -13.62 -15.11
N ILE A 102 -1.03 -14.82 -14.91
CA ILE A 102 -0.82 -15.96 -15.80
C ILE A 102 -2.18 -16.39 -16.35
N VAL A 103 -2.30 -16.48 -17.67
CA VAL A 103 -3.53 -16.86 -18.38
C VAL A 103 -3.22 -18.10 -19.23
N PHE A 104 -3.86 -19.22 -18.89
CA PHE A 104 -3.74 -20.49 -19.59
C PHE A 104 -4.78 -20.60 -20.73
N ASP A 105 -4.54 -21.51 -21.68
CA ASP A 105 -5.38 -21.71 -22.86
C ASP A 105 -6.83 -22.14 -22.51
N ASP A 106 -7.03 -22.75 -21.34
CA ASP A 106 -8.32 -23.19 -20.82
C ASP A 106 -9.04 -22.10 -19.99
N ALA A 107 -8.45 -20.92 -19.85
CA ALA A 107 -9.06 -19.82 -19.13
C ALA A 107 -10.25 -19.23 -19.91
N ASN A 108 -11.28 -18.80 -19.18
CA ASN A 108 -12.29 -17.93 -19.77
C ASN A 108 -11.66 -16.58 -20.15
N LEU A 109 -11.55 -16.34 -21.45
CA LEU A 109 -10.78 -15.22 -22.00
C LEU A 109 -11.34 -13.85 -21.60
N ASP A 110 -12.66 -13.68 -21.61
CA ASP A 110 -13.30 -12.41 -21.26
C ASP A 110 -13.13 -12.09 -19.77
N VAL A 111 -13.21 -13.10 -18.91
CA VAL A 111 -12.92 -12.96 -17.47
C VAL A 111 -11.46 -12.60 -17.25
N ALA A 112 -10.53 -13.26 -17.94
CA ALA A 112 -9.11 -13.01 -17.83
C ALA A 112 -8.75 -11.57 -18.24
N VAL A 113 -9.21 -11.11 -19.41
CA VAL A 113 -8.97 -9.74 -19.90
C VAL A 113 -9.54 -8.70 -18.92
N LYS A 114 -10.77 -8.90 -18.44
CA LYS A 114 -11.40 -8.00 -17.46
C LYS A 114 -10.59 -7.91 -16.17
N ALA A 115 -10.12 -9.04 -15.65
CA ALA A 115 -9.30 -9.10 -14.44
C ALA A 115 -7.93 -8.42 -14.63
N VAL A 116 -7.28 -8.66 -15.78
CA VAL A 116 -6.00 -8.04 -16.12
C VAL A 116 -6.14 -6.52 -16.21
N ILE A 117 -7.17 -6.01 -16.90
CA ILE A 117 -7.43 -4.56 -17.00
C ILE A 117 -7.66 -3.94 -15.61
N ALA A 118 -8.51 -4.58 -14.79
CA ALA A 118 -8.83 -4.10 -13.44
C ALA A 118 -7.64 -4.14 -12.48
N SER A 119 -6.69 -5.08 -12.69
CA SER A 119 -5.46 -5.18 -11.91
C SER A 119 -4.40 -4.19 -12.39
N LYS A 120 -4.16 -4.11 -13.71
CA LYS A 120 -3.07 -3.34 -14.30
C LYS A 120 -3.29 -1.84 -14.23
N PHE A 121 -4.51 -1.37 -14.49
CA PHE A 121 -4.79 0.06 -14.70
C PHE A 121 -5.51 0.74 -13.54
N ARG A 122 -6.00 0.00 -12.53
CA ARG A 122 -6.56 0.61 -11.31
C ARG A 122 -5.52 1.50 -10.64
N ASN A 123 -5.94 2.70 -10.23
CA ASN A 123 -5.05 3.72 -9.67
C ASN A 123 -3.86 4.04 -10.60
N THR A 124 -4.06 3.94 -11.91
CA THR A 124 -3.02 4.12 -12.93
C THR A 124 -1.83 3.16 -12.73
N GLY A 125 -2.10 1.95 -12.23
CA GLY A 125 -1.06 0.96 -11.93
C GLY A 125 -0.27 1.23 -10.64
N GLN A 126 -0.61 2.27 -9.87
CA GLN A 126 0.10 2.67 -8.66
C GLN A 126 -0.47 1.96 -7.42
N THR A 127 -0.61 0.65 -7.48
CA THR A 127 -0.89 -0.19 -6.31
C THR A 127 0.14 -1.30 -6.20
N CYS A 128 0.52 -1.68 -4.98
CA CYS A 128 1.55 -2.70 -4.75
C CYS A 128 1.20 -4.09 -5.31
N ILE A 129 -0.09 -4.34 -5.58
CA ILE A 129 -0.61 -5.63 -6.07
C ILE A 129 -0.94 -5.60 -7.56
N CYS A 130 -0.72 -4.48 -8.27
CA CYS A 130 -0.99 -4.39 -9.70
C CYS A 130 -0.18 -5.45 -10.46
N GLY A 131 -0.82 -6.11 -11.43
CA GLY A 131 -0.15 -7.02 -12.36
C GLY A 131 0.98 -6.30 -13.08
N ASN A 132 2.23 -6.72 -12.87
CA ASN A 132 3.38 -6.07 -13.46
C ASN A 132 3.85 -6.78 -14.73
N ARG A 133 3.67 -8.11 -14.78
CA ARG A 133 3.98 -8.97 -15.91
C ARG A 133 2.76 -9.83 -16.22
N ILE A 134 2.34 -9.84 -17.48
CA ILE A 134 1.18 -10.62 -17.94
C ILE A 134 1.75 -11.71 -18.85
N TYR A 135 1.58 -12.96 -18.44
CA TYR A 135 1.99 -14.15 -19.18
C TYR A 135 0.73 -14.81 -19.73
N VAL A 136 0.72 -15.05 -21.04
CA VAL A 136 -0.41 -15.66 -21.73
C VAL A 136 0.13 -16.85 -22.49
N GLN A 137 -0.54 -18.00 -22.36
CA GLN A 137 -0.15 -19.22 -23.06
C GLN A 137 -0.35 -19.05 -24.57
N SER A 138 0.55 -19.66 -25.35
CA SER A 138 0.69 -19.39 -26.78
C SER A 138 -0.56 -19.72 -27.60
N GLY A 139 -1.40 -20.67 -27.16
CA GLY A 139 -2.60 -21.07 -27.89
C GLY A 139 -3.68 -19.99 -27.96
N ILE A 140 -3.71 -19.08 -26.99
CA ILE A 140 -4.70 -17.98 -26.90
C ILE A 140 -4.09 -16.58 -26.98
N TYR A 141 -2.79 -16.46 -27.23
CA TYR A 141 -2.04 -15.20 -27.12
C TYR A 141 -2.64 -14.08 -28.00
N GLU A 142 -2.86 -14.35 -29.29
CA GLU A 142 -3.38 -13.35 -30.23
C GLU A 142 -4.81 -12.91 -29.85
N ALA A 143 -5.67 -13.88 -29.53
CA ALA A 143 -7.05 -13.61 -29.11
C ALA A 143 -7.11 -12.80 -27.80
N PHE A 144 -6.19 -13.05 -26.86
CA PHE A 144 -6.05 -12.26 -25.65
C PHE A 144 -5.60 -10.84 -25.97
N LEU A 145 -4.57 -10.69 -26.82
CA LEU A 145 -3.97 -9.40 -27.15
C LEU A 145 -4.98 -8.47 -27.83
N GLU A 146 -5.76 -8.97 -28.78
CA GLU A 146 -6.82 -8.23 -29.46
C GLU A 146 -7.85 -7.68 -28.46
N LYS A 147 -8.46 -8.56 -27.67
CA LYS A 147 -9.45 -8.18 -26.65
C LYS A 147 -8.87 -7.24 -25.59
N PHE A 148 -7.61 -7.45 -25.20
CA PHE A 148 -6.92 -6.59 -24.25
C PHE A 148 -6.71 -5.18 -24.83
N ALA A 149 -6.22 -5.07 -26.06
CA ALA A 149 -6.00 -3.80 -26.75
C ALA A 149 -7.30 -3.02 -26.92
N ASP A 150 -8.37 -3.68 -27.37
CA ASP A 150 -9.70 -3.09 -27.48
C ASP A 150 -10.17 -2.51 -26.15
N ARG A 151 -9.95 -3.24 -25.06
CA ARG A 151 -10.35 -2.79 -23.74
C ARG A 151 -9.50 -1.63 -23.22
N VAL A 152 -8.22 -1.59 -23.56
CA VAL A 152 -7.34 -0.46 -23.25
C VAL A 152 -7.77 0.80 -24.00
N ASN A 153 -8.14 0.69 -25.29
CA ASN A 153 -8.59 1.83 -26.11
C ASN A 153 -9.88 2.48 -25.58
N GLN A 154 -10.65 1.76 -24.76
CA GLN A 154 -11.87 2.27 -24.10
C GLN A 154 -11.60 2.95 -22.75
N LEU A 155 -10.35 2.97 -22.27
CA LEU A 155 -10.00 3.64 -21.01
C LEU A 155 -10.00 5.16 -21.20
N ASN A 156 -10.75 5.85 -20.35
CA ASN A 156 -10.84 7.32 -20.37
C ASN A 156 -9.93 7.92 -19.29
N ALA A 157 -8.88 8.63 -19.72
CA ALA A 157 -8.07 9.45 -18.84
C ALA A 157 -8.74 10.82 -18.68
N ARG A 158 -9.11 11.16 -17.45
CA ARG A 158 -9.80 12.41 -17.10
C ARG A 158 -9.42 12.87 -15.70
N HIS A 159 -9.70 14.14 -15.40
CA HIS A 159 -9.72 14.65 -14.03
C HIS A 159 -10.89 14.06 -13.22
#